data_AF-A0A397ECZ9-F1
#
_entry.id   AF-A0A397ECZ9-F1
#
_cell.length_a   1.000
_cell.length_b   1.000
_cell.length_c   1.000
_cell.angle_alpha   90.00
_cell.angle_beta   90.00
_cell.angle_gamma   90.00
#
_symmetry.space_group_name_H-M   'P 1'
#
loop_
_entity.id
_entity.type
_entity.pdbx_description
1 polymer ?
#
loop_
_entity_poly.entity_id
_entity_poly.type
_entity_poly.pdbx_seq_one_letter_code
_entity_poly.pdbx_strand_id
1 'polypeptide(L)'
;MILRKEKEDSERATTAPVVSKPDTKRALSDDSVKKLAKRDKEIEALKEALAQKDVENNALQGTMQTISQRLEQASQDVQRLSDENAVAVETAKKTLTDLRQAKSSLDELKRKHQKAAKDWKDERHALVAENAQLTQRQDELQSAAGQSAQLKKQLAQARDRLTSIAHEYEERQLEREATHDATVKGINQSWQTKLDAVVAASVCDVAAASRDAKAAADATHAAVIGRLHEELHLEKEENVDLLQTVKSLQDKLVVLQDVAREAELAKQQALVDAQQARDMCTTAEDAADACESHARKYKEEGAAMEEQLHLIDTALKLRGISIDFLLKKANGNNNNNSCDEVAIKKDKGSWKLKSSK
;
A
#
# COMPACT_ATOMS: atom_id res chain seq x y z
N MET A 1 14.27 -55.75 143.18
CA MET A 1 13.30 -56.76 143.65
C MET A 1 14.05 -58.06 143.90
N ILE A 2 13.48 -59.00 144.67
CA ILE A 2 14.16 -60.18 145.26
C ILE A 2 15.21 -59.71 146.30
N LEU A 3 15.04 -59.77 147.63
CA LEU A 3 14.33 -60.60 148.62
C LEU A 3 15.05 -61.88 149.12
N ARG A 4 15.68 -61.71 150.30
CA ARG A 4 15.70 -62.62 151.47
C ARG A 4 16.45 -63.97 151.37
N LYS A 5 16.74 -64.52 152.55
CA LYS A 5 17.47 -65.76 152.88
C LYS A 5 18.99 -65.68 152.70
N GLU A 6 19.82 -66.27 153.55
CA GLU A 6 19.67 -66.70 154.96
C GLU A 6 21.07 -66.50 155.62
N LYS A 7 21.33 -66.18 156.90
CA LYS A 7 20.62 -66.30 158.21
C LYS A 7 20.68 -67.71 158.83
N GLU A 8 20.86 -67.72 160.16
CA GLU A 8 21.09 -68.88 161.07
C GLU A 8 22.42 -69.62 160.94
N ASP A 9 23.33 -69.33 161.89
CA ASP A 9 24.00 -70.30 162.77
C ASP A 9 24.65 -69.48 163.93
N SER A 10 24.05 -69.47 165.12
CA SER A 10 24.32 -70.39 166.25
C SER A 10 25.71 -70.20 166.88
N GLU A 11 25.86 -69.41 167.94
CA GLU A 11 25.52 -69.76 169.33
C GLU A 11 26.26 -71.00 169.89
N ARG A 12 27.49 -70.80 170.37
CA ARG A 12 28.22 -71.57 171.41
C ARG A 12 29.44 -70.74 171.85
N ALA A 13 29.81 -70.63 173.13
CA ALA A 13 29.09 -71.01 174.35
C ALA A 13 29.60 -70.23 175.59
N THR A 14 28.65 -69.87 176.47
CA THR A 14 28.73 -69.93 177.95
C THR A 14 29.84 -69.24 178.77
N THR A 15 29.36 -68.47 179.76
CA THR A 15 29.84 -68.37 181.16
C THR A 15 31.21 -67.76 181.49
N ALA A 16 31.16 -66.61 182.17
CA ALA A 16 32.03 -66.36 183.31
C ALA A 16 31.53 -67.15 184.55
N PRO A 17 32.42 -67.74 185.38
CA PRO A 17 32.09 -68.18 186.73
C PRO A 17 32.62 -67.23 187.81
N VAL A 18 31.95 -67.21 188.96
CA VAL A 18 32.23 -66.34 190.12
C VAL A 18 32.93 -67.14 191.22
N VAL A 19 33.93 -66.53 191.87
CA VAL A 19 34.54 -66.85 193.19
C VAL A 19 34.77 -68.32 193.56
N SER A 20 36.03 -68.64 193.86
CA SER A 20 36.36 -69.57 194.96
C SER A 20 37.72 -69.22 195.58
N LYS A 21 37.73 -68.91 196.88
CA LYS A 21 38.98 -68.98 197.67
C LYS A 21 39.30 -70.44 197.97
N PRO A 22 40.58 -70.78 198.09
CA PRO A 22 40.98 -71.55 199.26
C PRO A 22 42.11 -70.86 200.04
N ASP A 23 42.00 -70.86 201.36
CA ASP A 23 43.16 -70.66 202.23
C ASP A 23 44.11 -71.86 202.11
N THR A 24 45.40 -71.61 201.89
CA THR A 24 46.44 -72.15 202.80
C THR A 24 47.79 -71.51 202.57
N LYS A 25 48.46 -71.15 203.67
CA LYS A 25 49.87 -70.74 203.67
C LYS A 25 50.74 -71.95 203.33
N ARG A 26 51.52 -71.91 202.24
CA ARG A 26 52.78 -72.67 202.07
C ARG A 26 53.67 -72.00 201.03
N ALA A 27 54.98 -72.21 201.17
CA ALA A 27 56.01 -71.39 200.56
C ALA A 27 55.97 -71.33 199.03
N LEU A 28 56.36 -70.18 198.48
CA LEU A 28 56.66 -69.99 197.07
C LEU A 28 57.74 -70.99 196.63
N SER A 29 57.44 -71.81 195.62
CA SER A 29 58.39 -72.72 194.99
C SER A 29 58.79 -72.19 193.62
N ASP A 30 60.08 -72.20 193.35
CA ASP A 30 60.77 -71.62 192.18
C ASP A 30 60.27 -72.17 190.82
N ASP A 31 59.60 -73.32 190.80
CA ASP A 31 59.04 -73.95 189.59
C ASP A 31 57.76 -73.24 189.06
N SER A 32 56.95 -72.59 189.90
CA SER A 32 55.76 -71.87 189.42
C SER A 32 56.11 -70.59 188.68
N VAL A 33 57.13 -69.86 189.17
CA VAL A 33 57.67 -68.65 188.53
C VAL A 33 58.24 -68.98 187.15
N LYS A 34 58.95 -70.11 187.02
CA LYS A 34 59.48 -70.60 185.73
C LYS A 34 58.39 -70.96 184.72
N LYS A 35 57.24 -71.47 185.18
CA LYS A 35 56.07 -71.75 184.32
C LYS A 35 55.36 -70.48 183.85
N LEU A 36 55.24 -69.47 184.72
CA LEU A 36 54.73 -68.15 184.32
C LEU A 36 55.66 -67.48 183.30
N ALA A 37 56.96 -67.36 183.59
CA ALA A 37 57.94 -66.79 182.66
C ALA A 37 58.05 -67.54 181.31
N LYS A 38 57.64 -68.82 181.24
CA LYS A 38 57.49 -69.56 179.99
C LYS A 38 56.21 -69.19 179.24
N ARG A 39 55.08 -69.02 179.94
CA ARG A 39 53.82 -68.52 179.35
C ARG A 39 53.96 -67.09 178.85
N ASP A 40 54.67 -66.22 179.57
CA ASP A 40 54.92 -64.84 179.14
C ASP A 40 55.72 -64.80 177.83
N LYS A 41 56.77 -65.63 177.71
CA LYS A 41 57.51 -65.79 176.44
C LYS A 41 56.68 -66.39 175.30
N GLU A 42 55.76 -67.29 175.63
CA GLU A 42 54.81 -67.88 174.67
C GLU A 42 53.78 -66.83 174.20
N ILE A 43 53.36 -65.92 175.10
CA ILE A 43 52.48 -64.78 174.79
C ILE A 43 53.21 -63.73 173.93
N GLU A 44 54.46 -63.36 174.25
CA GLU A 44 55.22 -62.44 173.40
C GLU A 44 55.51 -63.05 172.02
N ALA A 45 55.89 -64.33 171.93
CA ALA A 45 56.05 -65.00 170.64
C ALA A 45 54.74 -65.07 169.82
N LEU A 46 53.59 -65.21 170.48
CA LEU A 46 52.28 -65.14 169.81
C LEU A 46 51.91 -63.71 169.38
N LYS A 47 52.31 -62.67 170.13
CA LYS A 47 52.17 -61.26 169.70
C LYS A 47 53.07 -60.93 168.52
N GLU A 48 54.32 -61.39 168.52
CA GLU A 48 55.25 -61.24 167.39
C GLU A 48 54.70 -61.94 166.14
N ALA A 49 54.18 -63.17 166.30
CA ALA A 49 53.51 -63.90 165.21
C ALA A 49 52.23 -63.19 164.71
N LEU A 50 51.42 -62.62 165.61
CA LEU A 50 50.23 -61.85 165.23
C LEU A 50 50.62 -60.59 164.46
N ALA A 51 51.56 -59.79 164.96
CA ALA A 51 52.05 -58.58 164.30
C ALA A 51 52.68 -58.90 162.93
N GLN A 52 53.40 -60.01 162.80
CA GLN A 52 53.90 -60.49 161.52
C GLN A 52 52.76 -60.85 160.55
N LYS A 53 51.67 -61.47 161.04
CA LYS A 53 50.48 -61.74 160.21
C LYS A 53 49.68 -60.50 159.87
N ASP A 54 49.62 -59.49 160.74
CA ASP A 54 49.03 -58.20 160.40
C ASP A 54 49.86 -57.49 159.32
N VAL A 55 51.20 -57.54 159.39
CA VAL A 55 52.08 -57.01 158.32
C VAL A 55 51.88 -57.77 157.00
N GLU A 56 51.83 -59.11 157.02
CA GLU A 56 51.53 -59.92 155.83
C GLU A 56 50.14 -59.60 155.25
N ASN A 57 49.12 -59.46 156.09
CA ASN A 57 47.74 -59.19 155.67
C ASN A 57 47.60 -57.77 155.07
N ASN A 58 48.22 -56.76 155.69
CA ASN A 58 48.29 -55.40 155.12
C ASN A 58 49.04 -55.39 153.78
N ALA A 59 50.13 -56.14 153.65
CA ALA A 59 50.86 -56.27 152.39
C ALA A 59 50.01 -56.96 151.30
N LEU A 60 49.32 -58.06 151.64
CA LEU A 60 48.39 -58.73 150.74
C LEU A 60 47.26 -57.81 150.31
N GLN A 61 46.64 -57.05 151.22
CA GLN A 61 45.60 -56.08 150.91
C GLN A 61 46.10 -54.98 149.96
N GLY A 62 47.33 -54.48 150.16
CA GLY A 62 47.97 -53.55 149.23
C GLY A 62 48.23 -54.13 147.84
N THR A 63 48.68 -55.39 147.75
CA THR A 63 48.82 -56.08 146.45
C THR A 63 47.48 -56.32 145.78
N MET A 64 46.42 -56.66 146.53
CA MET A 64 45.07 -56.84 146.03
C MET A 64 44.52 -55.54 145.46
N GLN A 65 44.64 -54.41 146.18
CA GLN A 65 44.27 -53.08 145.69
C GLN A 65 45.03 -52.72 144.40
N THR A 66 46.33 -53.00 144.35
CA THR A 66 47.17 -52.77 143.15
C THR A 66 46.72 -53.63 141.96
N ILE A 67 46.35 -54.89 142.19
CA ILE A 67 45.85 -55.80 141.16
C ILE A 67 44.47 -55.35 140.67
N SER A 68 43.55 -54.98 141.57
CA SER A 68 42.23 -54.45 141.20
C SER A 68 42.35 -53.16 140.38
N GLN A 69 43.23 -52.24 140.75
CA GLN A 69 43.46 -51.00 139.98
C GLN A 69 44.04 -51.28 138.59
N ARG A 70 44.95 -52.26 138.46
CA ARG A 70 45.48 -52.70 137.16
C ARG A 70 44.44 -53.42 136.31
N LEU A 71 43.55 -54.21 136.91
CA LEU A 71 42.45 -54.89 136.22
C LEU A 71 41.43 -53.88 135.69
N GLU A 72 41.08 -52.87 136.50
CA GLU A 72 40.20 -51.76 136.10
C GLU A 72 40.81 -50.96 134.94
N GLN A 73 42.09 -50.58 135.04
CA GLN A 73 42.80 -49.90 133.95
C GLN A 73 42.83 -50.74 132.67
N ALA A 74 43.16 -52.03 132.76
CA ALA A 74 43.17 -52.93 131.62
C ALA A 74 41.76 -53.13 130.99
N SER A 75 40.71 -53.14 131.81
CA SER A 75 39.31 -53.17 131.36
C SER A 75 38.97 -51.91 130.55
N GLN A 76 39.35 -50.73 131.06
CA GLN A 76 39.13 -49.45 130.40
C GLN A 76 39.94 -49.33 129.09
N ASP A 77 41.20 -49.79 129.07
CA ASP A 77 42.03 -49.80 127.85
C ASP A 77 41.49 -50.79 126.79
N VAL A 78 41.01 -51.97 127.20
CA VAL A 78 40.34 -52.93 126.29
C VAL A 78 39.04 -52.36 125.71
N GLN A 79 38.23 -51.69 126.54
CA GLN A 79 37.03 -51.01 126.05
C GLN A 79 37.38 -49.90 125.06
N ARG A 80 38.37 -49.05 125.37
CA ARG A 80 38.82 -47.97 124.48
C ARG A 80 39.33 -48.51 123.14
N LEU A 81 40.13 -49.58 123.16
CA LEU A 81 40.60 -50.26 121.94
C LEU A 81 39.46 -50.91 121.15
N SER A 82 38.43 -51.43 121.82
CA SER A 82 37.22 -51.95 121.17
C SER A 82 36.45 -50.84 120.44
N ASP A 83 36.28 -49.69 121.07
CA ASP A 83 35.57 -48.54 120.47
C ASP A 83 36.38 -47.87 119.35
N GLU A 84 37.69 -47.71 119.53
CA GLU A 84 38.63 -47.27 118.48
C GLU A 84 38.56 -48.21 117.25
N ASN A 85 38.56 -49.53 117.47
CA ASN A 85 38.45 -50.53 116.40
C ASN A 85 37.06 -50.52 115.73
N ALA A 86 35.97 -50.32 116.47
CA ALA A 86 34.64 -50.18 115.90
C ALA A 86 34.54 -48.98 114.95
N VAL A 87 35.10 -47.83 115.34
CA VAL A 87 35.20 -46.63 114.48
C VAL A 87 36.10 -46.88 113.26
N ALA A 88 37.22 -47.58 113.42
CA ALA A 88 38.08 -47.98 112.31
C ALA A 88 37.37 -48.91 111.31
N VAL A 89 36.53 -49.85 111.80
CA VAL A 89 35.75 -50.75 110.95
C VAL A 89 34.65 -50.02 110.18
N GLU A 90 33.91 -49.09 110.80
CA GLU A 90 32.87 -48.33 110.08
C GLU A 90 33.47 -47.33 109.07
N THR A 91 34.61 -46.71 109.38
CA THR A 91 35.31 -45.85 108.42
C THR A 91 35.93 -46.66 107.27
N ALA A 92 36.42 -47.88 107.52
CA ALA A 92 36.85 -48.82 106.47
C ALA A 92 35.68 -49.30 105.60
N LYS A 93 34.50 -49.58 106.17
CA LYS A 93 33.28 -49.89 105.41
C LYS A 93 32.85 -48.74 104.50
N LYS A 94 32.84 -47.51 105.04
CA LYS A 94 32.47 -46.30 104.27
C LYS A 94 33.45 -46.03 103.13
N THR A 95 34.76 -46.04 103.39
CA THR A 95 35.75 -45.84 102.33
C THR A 95 35.68 -46.94 101.26
N LEU A 96 35.31 -48.17 101.62
CA LEU A 96 35.05 -49.25 100.66
C LEU A 96 33.78 -49.01 99.81
N THR A 97 32.71 -48.42 100.35
CA THR A 97 31.53 -48.03 99.55
C THR A 97 31.84 -46.85 98.64
N ASP A 98 32.56 -45.84 99.15
CA ASP A 98 32.94 -44.64 98.40
C ASP A 98 33.88 -45.02 97.22
N LEU A 99 34.84 -45.93 97.45
CA LEU A 99 35.70 -46.50 96.40
C LEU A 99 34.90 -47.27 95.33
N ARG A 100 33.90 -48.06 95.74
CA ARG A 100 33.02 -48.78 94.79
C ARG A 100 32.21 -47.82 93.92
N GLN A 101 31.69 -46.73 94.50
CA GLN A 101 30.97 -45.69 93.78
C GLN A 101 31.88 -44.86 92.86
N ALA A 102 33.10 -44.53 93.30
CA ALA A 102 34.10 -43.87 92.46
C ALA A 102 34.54 -44.76 91.27
N LYS A 103 34.63 -46.08 91.48
CA LYS A 103 34.91 -47.02 90.38
C LYS A 103 33.76 -47.10 89.39
N SER A 104 32.50 -47.20 89.85
CA SER A 104 31.36 -47.30 88.92
C SER A 104 31.16 -46.02 88.10
N SER A 105 31.33 -44.84 88.71
CA SER A 105 31.26 -43.57 88.00
C SER A 105 32.42 -43.39 87.01
N LEU A 106 33.63 -43.82 87.36
CA LEU A 106 34.77 -43.86 86.42
C LEU A 106 34.51 -44.79 85.23
N ASP A 107 33.97 -45.98 85.44
CA ASP A 107 33.68 -46.92 84.37
C ASP A 107 32.47 -46.49 83.51
N GLU A 108 31.52 -45.73 84.06
CA GLU A 108 30.48 -45.06 83.26
C GLU A 108 31.05 -43.87 82.46
N LEU A 109 31.94 -43.07 83.06
CA LEU A 109 32.61 -41.95 82.40
C LEU A 109 33.47 -42.42 81.22
N LYS A 110 34.18 -43.56 81.35
CA LYS A 110 34.89 -44.22 80.25
C LYS A 110 33.94 -44.63 79.12
N ARG A 111 32.81 -45.27 79.43
CA ARG A 111 31.81 -45.65 78.41
C ARG A 111 31.25 -44.43 77.68
N LYS A 112 30.96 -43.33 78.41
CA LYS A 112 30.50 -42.07 77.83
C LYS A 112 31.55 -41.44 76.90
N HIS A 113 32.83 -41.40 77.31
CA HIS A 113 33.91 -40.91 76.45
C HIS A 113 34.14 -41.81 75.23
N GLN A 114 34.11 -43.14 75.39
CA GLN A 114 34.27 -44.08 74.28
C GLN A 114 33.11 -43.98 73.27
N LYS A 115 31.88 -43.79 73.74
CA LYS A 115 30.73 -43.51 72.87
C LYS A 115 30.93 -42.18 72.15
N ALA A 116 31.17 -41.08 72.87
CA ALA A 116 31.37 -39.76 72.26
C ALA A 116 32.51 -39.77 71.23
N ALA A 117 33.63 -40.46 71.48
CA ALA A 117 34.73 -40.60 70.53
C ALA A 117 34.36 -41.40 69.27
N LYS A 118 33.41 -42.34 69.36
CA LYS A 118 32.82 -43.00 68.18
C LYS A 118 31.87 -42.05 67.44
N ASP A 119 30.94 -41.43 68.16
CA ASP A 119 29.94 -40.52 67.59
C ASP A 119 30.63 -39.36 66.84
N TRP A 120 31.66 -38.73 67.42
CA TRP A 120 32.51 -37.71 66.77
C TRP A 120 33.27 -38.22 65.54
N LYS A 121 33.69 -39.49 65.52
CA LYS A 121 34.40 -40.09 64.38
C LYS A 121 33.43 -40.32 63.22
N ASP A 122 32.26 -40.85 63.52
CA ASP A 122 31.23 -41.15 62.52
C ASP A 122 30.67 -39.84 61.92
N GLU A 123 30.42 -38.81 62.75
CA GLU A 123 30.07 -37.45 62.32
C GLU A 123 31.15 -36.85 61.40
N ARG A 124 32.44 -36.98 61.75
CA ARG A 124 33.54 -36.53 60.89
C ARG A 124 33.57 -37.27 59.55
N HIS A 125 33.18 -38.54 59.50
CA HIS A 125 33.07 -39.27 58.24
C HIS A 125 31.86 -38.82 57.41
N ALA A 126 30.73 -38.49 58.03
CA ALA A 126 29.56 -37.92 57.36
C ALA A 126 29.89 -36.55 56.73
N LEU A 127 30.46 -35.62 57.50
CA LEU A 127 30.83 -34.27 57.04
C LEU A 127 31.89 -34.28 55.92
N VAL A 128 32.80 -35.26 55.92
CA VAL A 128 33.78 -35.46 54.82
C VAL A 128 33.10 -35.99 53.56
N ALA A 129 32.13 -36.89 53.69
CA ALA A 129 31.35 -37.39 52.54
C ALA A 129 30.46 -36.29 51.94
N GLU A 130 29.84 -35.45 52.79
CA GLU A 130 29.07 -34.28 52.35
C GLU A 130 29.97 -33.27 51.62
N ASN A 131 31.15 -32.93 52.16
CA ASN A 131 32.09 -32.02 51.48
C ASN A 131 32.52 -32.53 50.10
N ALA A 132 32.73 -33.84 49.95
CA ALA A 132 33.06 -34.45 48.67
C ALA A 132 31.90 -34.31 47.66
N GLN A 133 30.64 -34.51 48.10
CA GLN A 133 29.46 -34.29 47.26
C GLN A 133 29.27 -32.82 46.88
N LEU A 134 29.51 -31.88 47.81
CA LEU A 134 29.45 -30.45 47.55
C LEU A 134 30.52 -30.00 46.55
N THR A 135 31.74 -30.55 46.65
CA THR A 135 32.84 -30.29 45.70
C THR A 135 32.48 -30.82 44.31
N GLN A 136 32.01 -32.06 44.20
CA GLN A 136 31.52 -32.61 42.92
C GLN A 136 30.41 -31.74 42.32
N ARG A 137 29.46 -31.27 43.13
CA ARG A 137 28.37 -30.38 42.67
C ARG A 137 28.87 -29.01 42.24
N GLN A 138 29.92 -28.48 42.84
CA GLN A 138 30.58 -27.25 42.40
C GLN A 138 31.26 -27.45 41.03
N ASP A 139 31.96 -28.57 40.82
CA ASP A 139 32.58 -28.89 39.52
C ASP A 139 31.53 -29.10 38.41
N GLU A 140 30.42 -29.80 38.72
CA GLU A 140 29.28 -29.98 37.82
C GLU A 140 28.66 -28.62 37.42
N LEU A 141 28.46 -27.71 38.38
CA LEU A 141 27.94 -26.37 38.14
C LEU A 141 28.93 -25.49 37.34
N GLN A 142 30.23 -25.59 37.60
CA GLN A 142 31.27 -24.85 36.88
C GLN A 142 31.37 -25.32 35.42
N SER A 143 31.27 -26.63 35.17
CA SER A 143 31.16 -27.20 33.82
C SER A 143 29.90 -26.71 33.09
N ALA A 144 28.74 -26.75 33.75
CA ALA A 144 27.48 -26.25 33.18
C ALA A 144 27.52 -24.74 32.88
N ALA A 145 28.16 -23.94 33.73
CA ALA A 145 28.37 -22.51 33.49
C ALA A 145 29.27 -22.25 32.26
N GLY A 146 30.34 -23.02 32.09
CA GLY A 146 31.19 -22.99 30.89
C GLY A 146 30.42 -23.34 29.61
N GLN A 147 29.64 -24.41 29.64
CA GLN A 147 28.76 -24.79 28.52
C GLN A 147 27.72 -23.69 28.21
N SER A 148 27.10 -23.09 29.23
CA SER A 148 26.17 -21.97 29.06
C SER A 148 26.83 -20.75 28.40
N ALA A 149 28.06 -20.41 28.78
CA ALA A 149 28.83 -19.33 28.15
C ALA A 149 29.15 -19.64 26.67
N GLN A 150 29.52 -20.88 26.35
CA GLN A 150 29.78 -21.31 24.97
C GLN A 150 28.51 -21.27 24.11
N LEU A 151 27.37 -21.75 24.62
CA LEU A 151 26.08 -21.67 23.94
C LEU A 151 25.63 -20.22 23.71
N LYS A 152 25.82 -19.32 24.68
CA LYS A 152 25.57 -17.87 24.51
C LYS A 152 26.43 -17.26 23.39
N LYS A 153 27.70 -17.65 23.28
CA LYS A 153 28.60 -17.21 22.20
C LYS A 153 28.17 -17.73 20.83
N GLN A 154 27.76 -19.00 20.74
CA GLN A 154 27.21 -19.57 19.50
C GLN A 154 25.90 -18.90 19.09
N LEU A 155 25.02 -18.58 20.04
CA LEU A 155 23.75 -17.88 19.80
C LEU A 155 23.96 -16.44 19.32
N ALA A 156 24.97 -15.73 19.85
CA ALA A 156 25.38 -14.43 19.31
C ALA A 156 25.85 -14.55 17.85
N GLN A 157 26.79 -15.44 17.57
CA GLN A 157 27.29 -15.69 16.21
C GLN A 157 26.19 -16.13 15.22
N ALA A 158 25.16 -16.84 15.69
CA ALA A 158 23.99 -17.20 14.88
C ALA A 158 23.11 -15.98 14.56
N ARG A 159 22.94 -15.05 15.51
CA ARG A 159 22.24 -13.77 15.27
C ARG A 159 23.01 -12.89 14.28
N ASP A 160 24.31 -12.74 14.46
CA ASP A 160 25.16 -11.92 13.58
C ASP A 160 25.08 -12.41 12.13
N ARG A 161 25.11 -13.73 11.92
CA ARG A 161 24.89 -14.37 10.61
C ARG A 161 23.49 -14.12 10.05
N LEU A 162 22.44 -14.23 10.87
CA LEU A 162 21.07 -13.95 10.42
C LEU A 162 20.89 -12.49 10.00
N THR A 163 21.47 -11.54 10.74
CA THR A 163 21.49 -10.12 10.36
C THR A 163 22.22 -9.90 9.02
N SER A 164 23.38 -10.55 8.82
CA SER A 164 24.12 -10.50 7.56
C SER A 164 23.29 -11.04 6.38
N ILE A 165 22.65 -12.21 6.56
CA ILE A 165 21.81 -12.84 5.54
C ILE A 165 20.56 -11.99 5.23
N ALA A 166 19.96 -11.36 6.23
CA ALA A 166 18.84 -10.44 6.04
C ALA A 166 19.26 -9.21 5.21
N HIS A 167 20.40 -8.60 5.55
CA HIS A 167 20.91 -7.44 4.82
C HIS A 167 21.30 -7.77 3.37
N GLU A 168 22.00 -8.90 3.16
CA GLU A 168 22.28 -9.43 1.81
C GLU A 168 21.01 -9.74 1.00
N TYR A 169 19.90 -10.10 1.66
CA TYR A 169 18.63 -10.38 1.00
C TYR A 169 17.90 -9.08 0.64
N GLU A 170 17.89 -8.10 1.54
CA GLU A 170 17.39 -6.74 1.29
C GLU A 170 18.13 -6.08 0.12
N GLU A 171 19.47 -6.12 0.12
CA GLU A 171 20.32 -5.61 -0.97
C GLU A 171 19.98 -6.28 -2.31
N ARG A 172 19.92 -7.62 -2.36
CA ARG A 172 19.55 -8.36 -3.58
C ARG A 172 18.12 -8.11 -4.05
N GLN A 173 17.19 -7.72 -3.17
CA GLN A 173 15.84 -7.32 -3.60
C GLN A 173 15.85 -5.89 -4.15
N LEU A 174 16.59 -4.95 -3.56
CA LEU A 174 16.79 -3.62 -4.12
C LEU A 174 17.49 -3.66 -5.50
N GLU A 175 18.47 -4.54 -5.68
CA GLU A 175 19.08 -4.80 -7.01
C GLU A 175 18.06 -5.33 -8.03
N ARG A 176 17.18 -6.24 -7.63
CA ARG A 176 16.12 -6.80 -8.49
C ARG A 176 15.06 -5.77 -8.84
N GLU A 177 14.65 -4.95 -7.88
CA GLU A 177 13.73 -3.84 -8.11
C GLU A 177 14.36 -2.83 -9.06
N ALA A 178 15.61 -2.40 -8.83
CA ALA A 178 16.31 -1.46 -9.71
C ALA A 178 16.53 -2.00 -11.14
N THR A 179 16.88 -3.28 -11.29
CA THR A 179 17.06 -3.92 -12.62
C THR A 179 15.72 -4.16 -13.34
N HIS A 180 14.65 -4.49 -12.62
CA HIS A 180 13.29 -4.52 -13.17
C HIS A 180 12.86 -3.12 -13.63
N ASP A 181 13.07 -2.09 -12.81
CA ASP A 181 12.73 -0.70 -13.13
C ASP A 181 13.49 -0.18 -14.36
N ALA A 182 14.78 -0.50 -14.46
CA ALA A 182 15.60 -0.20 -15.64
C ALA A 182 15.08 -0.93 -16.90
N THR A 183 14.66 -2.19 -16.75
CA THR A 183 14.07 -2.99 -17.85
C THR A 183 12.75 -2.41 -18.32
N VAL A 184 11.84 -2.04 -17.41
CA VAL A 184 10.56 -1.40 -17.73
C VAL A 184 10.77 -0.03 -18.39
N LYS A 185 11.72 0.78 -17.89
CA LYS A 185 12.09 2.07 -18.50
C LYS A 185 12.64 1.89 -19.92
N GLY A 186 13.52 0.91 -20.14
CA GLY A 186 14.05 0.59 -21.47
C GLY A 186 12.99 0.06 -22.45
N ILE A 187 12.07 -0.78 -21.98
CA ILE A 187 10.92 -1.25 -22.76
C ILE A 187 10.01 -0.08 -23.16
N ASN A 188 9.66 0.79 -22.22
CA ASN A 188 8.82 1.97 -22.48
C ASN A 188 9.50 2.96 -23.43
N GLN A 189 10.80 3.20 -23.28
CA GLN A 189 11.59 4.01 -24.22
C GLN A 189 11.59 3.38 -25.63
N SER A 190 11.77 2.05 -25.75
CA SER A 190 11.70 1.36 -27.04
C SER A 190 10.33 1.46 -27.70
N TRP A 191 9.24 1.34 -26.92
CA TRP A 191 7.88 1.54 -27.43
C TRP A 191 7.61 2.98 -27.84
N GLN A 192 8.06 3.97 -27.06
CA GLN A 192 7.93 5.38 -27.41
C GLN A 192 8.69 5.69 -28.71
N THR A 193 9.95 5.26 -28.84
CA THR A 193 10.72 5.44 -30.08
C THR A 193 10.04 4.81 -31.31
N LYS A 194 9.42 3.63 -31.15
CA LYS A 194 8.63 2.99 -32.24
C LYS A 194 7.37 3.78 -32.56
N LEU A 195 6.65 4.27 -31.55
CA LEU A 195 5.45 5.08 -31.71
C LEU A 195 5.78 6.40 -32.42
N ASP A 196 6.81 7.10 -31.97
CA ASP A 196 7.29 8.36 -32.57
C ASP A 196 7.71 8.16 -34.02
N ALA A 197 8.36 7.04 -34.35
CA ALA A 197 8.74 6.70 -35.73
C ALA A 197 7.51 6.41 -36.63
N VAL A 198 6.49 5.70 -36.12
CA VAL A 198 5.24 5.44 -36.84
C VAL A 198 4.42 6.74 -37.01
N VAL A 199 4.38 7.58 -35.99
CA VAL A 199 3.73 8.91 -36.07
C VAL A 199 4.46 9.78 -37.09
N ALA A 200 5.79 9.86 -37.06
CA ALA A 200 6.57 10.61 -38.04
C ALA A 200 6.34 10.11 -39.48
N ALA A 201 6.34 8.79 -39.71
CA ALA A 201 6.03 8.20 -41.01
C ALA A 201 4.62 8.58 -41.50
N SER A 202 3.60 8.38 -40.67
CA SER A 202 2.21 8.76 -41.03
C SER A 202 2.02 10.27 -41.26
N VAL A 203 2.76 11.13 -40.56
CA VAL A 203 2.78 12.58 -40.85
C VAL A 203 3.42 12.87 -42.21
N CYS A 204 4.51 12.17 -42.57
CA CYS A 204 5.10 12.26 -43.90
C CYS A 204 4.15 11.76 -45.00
N ASP A 205 3.43 10.66 -44.77
CA ASP A 205 2.46 10.09 -45.71
C ASP A 205 1.25 11.01 -45.90
N VAL A 206 0.69 11.57 -44.82
CA VAL A 206 -0.40 12.55 -44.87
C VAL A 206 0.07 13.84 -45.56
N ALA A 207 1.31 14.28 -45.32
CA ALA A 207 1.88 15.43 -46.02
C ALA A 207 2.17 15.15 -47.52
N ALA A 208 2.40 13.89 -47.90
CA ALA A 208 2.48 13.47 -49.30
C ALA A 208 1.11 13.46 -49.95
N ALA A 209 0.14 12.72 -49.40
CA ALA A 209 -1.23 12.67 -49.89
C ALA A 209 -1.88 14.06 -50.00
N SER A 210 -1.59 14.98 -49.06
CA SER A 210 -2.04 16.37 -49.11
C SER A 210 -1.43 17.15 -50.28
N ARG A 211 -0.12 17.01 -50.54
CA ARG A 211 0.55 17.60 -51.70
C ARG A 211 0.03 17.02 -53.02
N ASP A 212 -0.17 15.71 -53.09
CA ASP A 212 -0.60 15.03 -54.30
C ASP A 212 -2.07 15.34 -54.62
N ALA A 213 -2.95 15.40 -53.60
CA ALA A 213 -4.32 15.88 -53.74
C ALA A 213 -4.39 17.35 -54.16
N LYS A 214 -3.50 18.21 -53.63
CA LYS A 214 -3.38 19.61 -54.05
C LYS A 214 -2.91 19.72 -55.50
N ALA A 215 -1.91 18.95 -55.90
CA ALA A 215 -1.45 18.90 -57.30
C ALA A 215 -2.55 18.40 -58.25
N ALA A 216 -3.35 17.42 -57.86
CA ALA A 216 -4.51 16.96 -58.63
C ALA A 216 -5.64 18.01 -58.72
N ALA A 217 -5.90 18.75 -57.64
CA ALA A 217 -6.82 19.88 -57.65
C ALA A 217 -6.32 21.01 -58.58
N ASP A 218 -5.04 21.35 -58.53
CA ASP A 218 -4.46 22.39 -59.39
C ASP A 218 -4.40 21.94 -60.86
N ALA A 219 -4.15 20.66 -61.13
CA ALA A 219 -4.21 20.09 -62.49
C ALA A 219 -5.64 20.09 -63.05
N THR A 220 -6.66 19.75 -62.25
CA THR A 220 -8.06 19.81 -62.69
C THR A 220 -8.55 21.25 -62.88
N HIS A 221 -8.13 22.18 -62.01
CA HIS A 221 -8.36 23.61 -62.21
C HIS A 221 -7.70 24.12 -63.50
N ALA A 222 -6.44 23.74 -63.77
CA ALA A 222 -5.75 24.10 -65.00
C ALA A 222 -6.43 23.53 -66.25
N ALA A 223 -6.94 22.30 -66.21
CA ALA A 223 -7.69 21.68 -67.31
C ALA A 223 -9.05 22.38 -67.57
N VAL A 224 -9.75 22.81 -66.51
CA VAL A 224 -10.99 23.61 -66.65
C VAL A 224 -10.68 24.99 -67.21
N ILE A 225 -9.61 25.66 -66.74
CA ILE A 225 -9.16 26.96 -67.26
C ILE A 225 -8.77 26.83 -68.73
N GLY A 226 -8.06 25.75 -69.12
CA GLY A 226 -7.70 25.46 -70.52
C GLY A 226 -8.94 25.35 -71.41
N ARG A 227 -9.91 24.50 -71.02
CA ARG A 227 -11.17 24.35 -71.76
C ARG A 227 -11.94 25.67 -71.87
N LEU A 228 -12.04 26.45 -70.79
CA LEU A 228 -12.69 27.77 -70.83
C LEU A 228 -11.97 28.77 -71.76
N HIS A 229 -10.65 28.63 -71.97
CA HIS A 229 -9.92 29.42 -72.97
C HIS A 229 -10.15 28.92 -74.40
N GLU A 230 -10.32 27.62 -74.61
CA GLU A 230 -10.67 27.01 -75.90
C GLU A 230 -12.11 27.38 -76.30
N GLU A 231 -13.08 27.24 -75.39
CA GLU A 231 -14.48 27.68 -75.54
C GLU A 231 -14.54 29.18 -75.86
N LEU A 232 -13.82 30.02 -75.11
CA LEU A 232 -13.71 31.47 -75.38
C LEU A 232 -12.92 31.81 -76.66
N HIS A 233 -12.13 30.89 -77.23
CA HIS A 233 -11.50 31.08 -78.54
C HIS A 233 -12.51 30.83 -79.66
N LEU A 234 -13.22 29.71 -79.57
CA LEU A 234 -14.29 29.35 -80.51
C LEU A 234 -15.40 30.40 -80.52
N GLU A 235 -15.87 30.89 -79.36
CA GLU A 235 -16.83 31.99 -79.29
C GLU A 235 -16.32 33.27 -79.99
N LYS A 236 -15.00 33.55 -79.95
CA LYS A 236 -14.43 34.72 -80.66
C LYS A 236 -14.36 34.51 -82.16
N GLU A 237 -14.03 33.31 -82.62
CA GLU A 237 -14.04 32.96 -84.04
C GLU A 237 -15.46 33.01 -84.60
N GLU A 238 -16.44 32.42 -83.90
CA GLU A 238 -17.86 32.53 -84.23
C GLU A 238 -18.34 34.00 -84.24
N ASN A 239 -17.91 34.83 -83.28
CA ASN A 239 -18.23 36.26 -83.29
C ASN A 239 -17.58 37.01 -84.47
N VAL A 240 -16.40 36.62 -84.94
CA VAL A 240 -15.77 37.19 -86.14
C VAL A 240 -16.54 36.79 -87.40
N ASP A 241 -16.96 35.53 -87.53
CA ASP A 241 -17.80 35.06 -88.64
C ASP A 241 -19.20 35.71 -88.62
N LEU A 242 -19.78 35.92 -87.44
CA LEU A 242 -21.03 36.69 -87.26
C LEU A 242 -20.84 38.15 -87.66
N LEU A 243 -19.75 38.81 -87.29
CA LEU A 243 -19.45 40.18 -87.75
C LEU A 243 -19.23 40.24 -89.27
N GLN A 244 -18.58 39.24 -89.86
CA GLN A 244 -18.34 39.17 -91.30
C GLN A 244 -19.62 38.88 -92.11
N THR A 245 -20.52 38.04 -91.59
CA THR A 245 -21.84 37.81 -92.19
C THR A 245 -22.78 39.00 -92.02
N VAL A 246 -22.79 39.65 -90.85
CA VAL A 246 -23.50 40.93 -90.63
C VAL A 246 -23.01 42.00 -91.61
N LYS A 247 -21.69 42.12 -91.82
CA LYS A 247 -21.15 43.03 -92.83
C LYS A 247 -21.62 42.66 -94.24
N SER A 248 -21.57 41.38 -94.64
CA SER A 248 -22.09 40.94 -95.94
C SER A 248 -23.59 41.25 -96.13
N LEU A 249 -24.38 41.19 -95.05
CA LEU A 249 -25.79 41.58 -95.06
C LEU A 249 -25.97 43.10 -95.15
N GLN A 250 -25.11 43.90 -94.52
CA GLN A 250 -25.09 45.36 -94.69
C GLN A 250 -24.72 45.76 -96.12
N ASP A 251 -23.66 45.16 -96.70
CA ASP A 251 -23.25 45.40 -98.09
C ASP A 251 -24.39 45.05 -99.07
N LYS A 252 -25.09 43.93 -98.85
CA LYS A 252 -26.29 43.54 -99.61
C LYS A 252 -27.47 44.49 -99.40
N LEU A 253 -27.66 45.01 -98.18
CA LEU A 253 -28.72 45.97 -97.88
C LEU A 253 -28.50 47.28 -98.63
N VAL A 254 -27.26 47.77 -98.73
CA VAL A 254 -26.92 48.96 -99.53
C VAL A 254 -27.25 48.73 -101.01
N VAL A 255 -26.84 47.59 -101.59
CA VAL A 255 -27.17 47.25 -102.99
C VAL A 255 -28.70 47.17 -103.20
N LEU A 256 -29.45 46.60 -102.26
CA LEU A 256 -30.92 46.55 -102.35
C LEU A 256 -31.57 47.93 -102.15
N GLN A 257 -30.98 48.83 -101.37
CA GLN A 257 -31.43 50.22 -101.23
C GLN A 257 -31.19 51.02 -102.51
N ASP A 258 -30.05 50.85 -103.17
CA ASP A 258 -29.81 51.47 -104.48
C ASP A 258 -30.73 50.92 -105.57
N VAL A 259 -30.93 49.60 -105.65
CA VAL A 259 -31.90 48.98 -106.57
C VAL A 259 -33.33 49.46 -106.29
N ALA A 260 -33.73 49.62 -105.03
CA ALA A 260 -35.04 50.19 -104.68
C ALA A 260 -35.16 51.67 -105.07
N ARG A 261 -34.07 52.45 -104.95
CA ARG A 261 -34.00 53.85 -105.37
C ARG A 261 -34.07 53.99 -106.90
N GLU A 262 -33.41 53.10 -107.64
CA GLU A 262 -33.53 53.00 -109.10
C GLU A 262 -34.92 52.56 -109.55
N ALA A 263 -35.54 51.60 -108.86
CA ALA A 263 -36.91 51.17 -109.13
C ALA A 263 -37.94 52.28 -108.89
N GLU A 264 -37.78 53.07 -107.83
CA GLU A 264 -38.66 54.22 -107.55
C GLU A 264 -38.45 55.37 -108.56
N LEU A 265 -37.22 55.59 -109.04
CA LEU A 265 -36.94 56.51 -110.16
C LEU A 265 -37.59 56.01 -111.48
N ALA A 266 -37.46 54.72 -111.79
CA ALA A 266 -38.10 54.12 -112.97
C ALA A 266 -39.64 54.19 -112.90
N LYS A 267 -40.21 54.02 -111.70
CA LYS A 267 -41.64 54.22 -111.42
C LYS A 267 -42.08 55.68 -111.57
N GLN A 268 -41.27 56.65 -111.16
CA GLN A 268 -41.53 58.07 -111.40
C GLN A 268 -41.47 58.40 -112.90
N GLN A 269 -40.49 57.86 -113.64
CA GLN A 269 -40.43 58.02 -115.10
C GLN A 269 -41.66 57.42 -115.78
N ALA A 270 -42.04 56.18 -115.44
CA ALA A 270 -43.22 55.53 -115.99
C ALA A 270 -44.54 56.27 -115.68
N LEU A 271 -44.63 56.99 -114.56
CA LEU A 271 -45.76 57.88 -114.26
C LEU A 271 -45.77 59.14 -115.12
N VAL A 272 -44.60 59.73 -115.43
CA VAL A 272 -44.48 60.86 -116.37
C VAL A 272 -44.86 60.41 -117.78
N ASP A 273 -44.34 59.27 -118.23
CA ASP A 273 -44.62 58.72 -119.56
C ASP A 273 -46.10 58.36 -119.72
N ALA A 274 -46.72 57.78 -118.68
CA ALA A 274 -48.16 57.48 -118.66
C ALA A 274 -49.04 58.74 -118.62
N GLN A 275 -48.55 59.84 -118.03
CA GLN A 275 -49.25 61.12 -118.05
C GLN A 275 -49.18 61.76 -119.45
N GLN A 276 -48.00 61.77 -120.09
CA GLN A 276 -47.84 62.22 -121.48
C GLN A 276 -48.71 61.41 -122.45
N ALA A 277 -48.81 60.08 -122.25
CA ALA A 277 -49.69 59.23 -123.04
C ALA A 277 -51.18 59.61 -122.88
N ARG A 278 -51.63 59.98 -121.67
CA ARG A 278 -53.00 60.48 -121.44
C ARG A 278 -53.23 61.83 -122.12
N ASP A 279 -52.29 62.75 -122.02
CA ASP A 279 -52.40 64.08 -122.61
C ASP A 279 -52.41 64.03 -124.16
N MET A 280 -51.78 63.00 -124.76
CA MET A 280 -51.95 62.68 -126.19
C MET A 280 -53.29 61.99 -126.51
N CYS A 281 -53.86 61.18 -125.61
CA CYS A 281 -55.19 60.60 -125.81
C CYS A 281 -56.28 61.67 -125.75
N THR A 282 -56.26 62.58 -124.76
CA THR A 282 -57.29 63.63 -124.65
C THR A 282 -57.25 64.59 -125.83
N THR A 283 -56.06 64.98 -126.30
CA THR A 283 -55.92 65.82 -127.51
C THR A 283 -56.32 65.10 -128.80
N ALA A 284 -56.32 63.76 -128.82
CA ALA A 284 -56.89 62.97 -129.91
C ALA A 284 -58.42 62.81 -129.79
N GLU A 285 -58.97 62.73 -128.57
CA GLU A 285 -60.41 62.71 -128.29
C GLU A 285 -61.07 64.06 -128.64
N ASP A 286 -60.47 65.19 -128.24
CA ASP A 286 -60.89 66.55 -128.64
C ASP A 286 -60.94 66.70 -130.18
N ALA A 287 -59.96 66.13 -130.89
CA ALA A 287 -59.92 66.12 -132.34
C ALA A 287 -60.99 65.20 -132.98
N ALA A 288 -61.32 64.09 -132.32
CA ALA A 288 -62.39 63.18 -132.76
C ALA A 288 -63.78 63.82 -132.59
N ASP A 289 -64.04 64.47 -131.46
CA ASP A 289 -65.31 65.18 -131.19
C ASP A 289 -65.50 66.36 -132.16
N ALA A 290 -64.42 67.08 -132.51
CA ALA A 290 -64.45 68.08 -133.58
C ALA A 290 -64.86 67.47 -134.93
N CYS A 291 -64.30 66.31 -135.29
CA CYS A 291 -64.68 65.58 -136.50
C CYS A 291 -66.13 65.07 -136.47
N GLU A 292 -66.62 64.55 -135.34
CA GLU A 292 -68.03 64.14 -135.21
C GLU A 292 -68.99 65.34 -135.30
N SER A 293 -68.64 66.48 -134.72
CA SER A 293 -69.40 67.73 -134.83
C SER A 293 -69.58 68.16 -136.29
N HIS A 294 -68.51 68.10 -137.10
CA HIS A 294 -68.60 68.33 -138.54
C HIS A 294 -69.42 67.25 -139.27
N ALA A 295 -69.23 65.97 -138.94
CA ALA A 295 -69.96 64.87 -139.58
C ALA A 295 -71.47 64.88 -139.31
N ARG A 296 -71.91 65.36 -138.14
CA ARG A 296 -73.34 65.54 -137.81
C ARG A 296 -73.98 66.63 -138.67
N LYS A 297 -73.35 67.80 -138.82
CA LYS A 297 -73.84 68.89 -139.70
C LYS A 297 -74.02 68.44 -141.14
N TYR A 298 -73.03 67.77 -141.72
CA TYR A 298 -73.14 67.31 -143.11
C TYR A 298 -74.21 66.23 -143.33
N LYS A 299 -74.59 65.46 -142.28
CA LYS A 299 -75.75 64.56 -142.35
C LYS A 299 -77.09 65.32 -142.33
N GLU A 300 -77.20 66.36 -141.50
CA GLU A 300 -78.41 67.18 -141.43
C GLU A 300 -78.63 67.98 -142.73
N GLU A 301 -77.56 68.55 -143.28
CA GLU A 301 -77.57 69.21 -144.60
C GLU A 301 -77.89 68.22 -145.75
N GLY A 302 -77.36 67.00 -145.69
CA GLY A 302 -77.65 65.94 -146.67
C GLY A 302 -79.12 65.51 -146.66
N ALA A 303 -79.69 65.25 -145.49
CA ALA A 303 -81.09 64.84 -145.35
C ALA A 303 -82.07 65.90 -145.90
N ALA A 304 -81.80 67.18 -145.64
CA ALA A 304 -82.61 68.29 -146.17
C ALA A 304 -82.57 68.38 -147.71
N MET A 305 -81.48 67.95 -148.35
CA MET A 305 -81.34 67.93 -149.81
C MET A 305 -82.00 66.71 -150.46
N GLU A 306 -81.97 65.54 -149.81
CA GLU A 306 -82.73 64.36 -150.26
C GLU A 306 -84.24 64.58 -150.21
N GLU A 307 -84.76 65.24 -149.16
CA GLU A 307 -86.19 65.54 -149.04
C GLU A 307 -86.68 66.50 -150.14
N GLN A 308 -85.86 67.51 -150.50
CA GLN A 308 -86.14 68.39 -151.65
C GLN A 308 -86.12 67.64 -152.98
N LEU A 309 -85.16 66.71 -153.19
CA LEU A 309 -85.11 65.87 -154.39
C LEU A 309 -86.35 64.97 -154.51
N HIS A 310 -86.83 64.40 -153.39
CA HIS A 310 -87.99 63.52 -153.40
C HIS A 310 -89.31 64.25 -153.72
N LEU A 311 -89.45 65.50 -153.26
CA LEU A 311 -90.53 66.39 -153.66
C LEU A 311 -90.51 66.71 -155.17
N ILE A 312 -89.33 66.96 -155.74
CA ILE A 312 -89.16 67.24 -157.17
C ILE A 312 -89.52 66.01 -158.03
N ASP A 313 -89.00 64.84 -157.69
CA ASP A 313 -89.28 63.57 -158.38
C ASP A 313 -90.78 63.21 -158.35
N THR A 314 -91.44 63.40 -157.21
CA THR A 314 -92.89 63.18 -157.06
C THR A 314 -93.70 64.12 -157.96
N ALA A 315 -93.32 65.39 -158.05
CA ALA A 315 -93.98 66.38 -158.90
C ALA A 315 -93.79 66.10 -160.41
N LEU A 316 -92.65 65.53 -160.81
CA LEU A 316 -92.37 65.16 -162.20
C LEU A 316 -93.15 63.92 -162.65
N LYS A 317 -93.22 62.89 -161.79
CA LYS A 317 -93.98 61.66 -162.03
C LYS A 317 -95.48 61.93 -162.26
N LEU A 318 -96.06 62.88 -161.52
CA LEU A 318 -97.45 63.34 -161.70
C LEU A 318 -97.74 64.01 -163.06
N ARG A 319 -96.72 64.37 -163.84
CA ARG A 319 -96.84 64.89 -165.22
C ARG A 319 -96.49 63.88 -166.32
N GLY A 320 -96.20 62.63 -165.96
CA GLY A 320 -95.85 61.58 -166.93
C GLY A 320 -94.45 61.73 -167.53
N ILE A 321 -93.52 62.37 -166.81
CA ILE A 321 -92.13 62.60 -167.24
C ILE A 321 -91.18 61.95 -166.23
N SER A 322 -90.28 61.06 -166.69
CA SER A 322 -89.21 60.51 -165.82
C SER A 322 -88.04 61.47 -165.69
N ILE A 323 -87.42 61.49 -164.50
CA ILE A 323 -86.28 62.35 -164.18
C ILE A 323 -85.04 62.03 -165.05
N ASP A 324 -84.92 60.79 -165.53
CA ASP A 324 -83.87 60.35 -166.48
C ASP A 324 -83.87 61.13 -167.81
N PHE A 325 -85.02 61.69 -168.20
CA PHE A 325 -85.13 62.48 -169.42
C PHE A 325 -84.57 63.92 -169.24
N LEU A 326 -84.50 64.41 -168.01
CA LEU A 326 -83.96 65.75 -167.69
C LEU A 326 -82.45 65.73 -167.44
N LEU A 327 -81.90 64.62 -166.94
CA LEU A 327 -80.46 64.46 -166.64
C LEU A 327 -79.53 64.37 -167.88
N LYS A 328 -80.05 64.60 -169.09
CA LYS A 328 -79.30 64.43 -170.35
C LYS A 328 -78.63 65.72 -170.88
N LYS A 329 -78.38 66.72 -170.03
CA LYS A 329 -77.69 67.98 -170.39
C LYS A 329 -77.01 68.63 -169.18
N ALA A 330 -75.77 69.11 -169.35
CA ALA A 330 -74.81 69.57 -168.31
C ALA A 330 -74.32 68.43 -167.37
N ASN A 331 -73.03 68.09 -167.21
CA ASN A 331 -71.71 68.62 -167.62
C ASN A 331 -71.10 69.78 -166.79
N GLY A 332 -70.19 69.47 -165.83
CA GLY A 332 -69.01 70.31 -165.56
C GLY A 332 -68.55 70.57 -164.10
N ASN A 333 -67.34 70.09 -163.76
CA ASN A 333 -66.17 70.89 -163.34
C ASN A 333 -65.83 71.21 -161.84
N ASN A 334 -64.51 71.17 -161.56
CA ASN A 334 -63.70 71.76 -160.45
C ASN A 334 -63.83 71.31 -158.97
N ASN A 335 -62.92 71.68 -158.03
CA ASN A 335 -61.42 71.60 -157.95
C ASN A 335 -60.88 72.14 -156.57
N ASN A 336 -59.60 71.87 -156.23
CA ASN A 336 -58.75 72.51 -155.17
C ASN A 336 -59.19 72.34 -153.68
N ASN A 337 -58.36 72.46 -152.62
CA ASN A 337 -56.89 72.60 -152.36
C ASN A 337 -56.59 71.77 -151.05
N SER A 338 -55.44 71.68 -150.35
CA SER A 338 -54.07 72.25 -150.28
C SER A 338 -53.16 71.15 -149.64
N CYS A 339 -51.81 71.10 -149.59
CA CYS A 339 -50.68 72.03 -149.71
C CYS A 339 -50.41 72.95 -148.49
N ASP A 340 -49.46 72.57 -147.61
CA ASP A 340 -48.19 73.31 -147.39
C ASP A 340 -47.12 72.52 -146.58
N GLU A 341 -45.85 72.92 -146.69
CA GLU A 341 -44.67 72.32 -146.04
C GLU A 341 -44.16 73.16 -144.84
N VAL A 342 -43.53 72.51 -143.82
CA VAL A 342 -42.46 73.14 -143.03
C VAL A 342 -41.39 72.10 -142.65
N ALA A 343 -40.12 72.43 -142.86
CA ALA A 343 -38.97 71.58 -142.47
C ALA A 343 -38.09 72.27 -141.41
N ILE A 344 -37.73 71.58 -140.32
CA ILE A 344 -36.79 72.08 -139.31
C ILE A 344 -35.64 71.09 -139.02
N LYS A 345 -34.49 71.44 -139.61
CA LYS A 345 -33.11 71.37 -139.08
C LYS A 345 -32.59 70.11 -138.35
N LYS A 346 -31.45 69.63 -138.88
CA LYS A 346 -30.35 69.02 -138.11
C LYS A 346 -29.92 69.92 -136.95
N ASP A 347 -29.40 69.32 -135.88
CA ASP A 347 -28.34 69.95 -135.08
C ASP A 347 -27.14 68.98 -134.92
N LYS A 348 -25.97 69.50 -134.51
CA LYS A 348 -24.69 68.78 -134.38
C LYS A 348 -23.91 69.19 -133.13
N GLY A 349 -23.88 68.32 -132.12
CA GLY A 349 -22.89 68.28 -131.04
C GLY A 349 -22.59 66.82 -130.66
N SER A 350 -21.40 66.37 -130.23
CA SER A 350 -20.22 67.06 -129.67
C SER A 350 -20.55 67.89 -128.44
N TRP A 351 -19.94 67.70 -127.26
CA TRP A 351 -18.50 67.49 -127.02
C TRP A 351 -18.16 66.57 -125.81
N LYS A 352 -17.07 65.81 -125.96
CA LYS A 352 -15.98 65.46 -125.00
C LYS A 352 -16.20 65.36 -123.46
N LEU A 353 -15.69 64.24 -122.93
CA LEU A 353 -14.82 64.07 -121.73
C LEU A 353 -15.21 64.71 -120.36
N LYS A 354 -15.39 63.81 -119.38
CA LYS A 354 -14.55 63.64 -118.15
C LYS A 354 -15.02 62.32 -117.48
N SER A 355 -14.20 61.42 -116.93
CA SER A 355 -12.88 61.47 -116.24
C SER A 355 -12.94 62.03 -114.83
N SER A 356 -12.47 61.22 -113.87
CA SER A 356 -12.64 61.34 -112.40
C SER A 356 -14.09 61.06 -111.93
N LYS A 357 -14.29 60.33 -110.82
CA LYS A 357 -13.31 59.83 -109.84
C LYS A 357 -13.73 58.47 -109.27
#